data_AF-A0A967IAD5-F1
#
_entry.id   AF-A0A967IAD5-F1
#
_cell.length_a   1.000
_cell.length_b   1.000
_cell.length_c   1.000
_cell.angle_alpha   90.00
_cell.angle_beta   90.00
_cell.angle_gamma   90.00
#
_symmetry.space_group_name_H-M   'P 1'
#
loop_
_entity.id
_entity.type
_entity.pdbx_description
1 polymer ?
#
loop_
_entity_poly.entity_id
_entity_poly.type
_entity_poly.pdbx_seq_one_letter_code
_entity_poly.pdbx_strand_id
1 'polypeptide(L)'
;MDRAFFATEPDFIPAGAWSHFYFGSEFCSWTFPDPAAIETAIATARQNGLAFSLVTPVLVEPFIPRLQENLAQIIPLLQENDEIIVSDLGTIRMVKNMAPGVELVIGRAVSGQKRGPRILDLDLNEDELEYFRKGSWYQAEAAAFLREQGIGRVELDNLLQGVASLPAGLAGTLHVPWAMVTSSRNCPFREPGQAGPCPGGCGEVMKLTTPQTPVPLYQAGNSQFLHNENLPGNLAALGIDRIVEHRVLPR
;
A
#
# COMPACT_ATOMS: atom_id res chain seq x y z
N MET A 1 -2.98 0.69 -19.65
CA MET A 1 -3.17 0.92 -18.21
C MET A 1 -3.16 -0.43 -17.54
N ASP A 2 -2.18 -0.64 -16.68
CA ASP A 2 -1.98 -1.86 -15.94
C ASP A 2 -3.04 -1.97 -14.82
N ARG A 3 -3.61 -3.17 -14.62
CA ARG A 3 -4.70 -3.39 -13.68
C ARG A 3 -4.38 -4.52 -12.72
N ALA A 4 -4.27 -4.16 -11.45
CA ALA A 4 -4.02 -5.08 -10.35
C ALA A 4 -5.23 -5.14 -9.41
N PHE A 5 -5.33 -6.21 -8.65
CA PHE A 5 -6.25 -6.30 -7.52
C PHE A 5 -5.50 -6.70 -6.25
N PHE A 6 -6.00 -6.23 -5.12
CA PHE A 6 -5.57 -6.66 -3.80
C PHE A 6 -6.60 -7.61 -3.21
N ALA A 7 -6.16 -8.79 -2.77
CA ALA A 7 -7.02 -9.73 -2.05
C ALA A 7 -6.41 -10.12 -0.71
N THR A 8 -7.30 -10.44 0.23
CA THR A 8 -6.95 -10.98 1.56
C THR A 8 -7.02 -12.51 1.60
N GLU A 9 -7.64 -13.12 0.59
CA GLU A 9 -7.77 -14.56 0.43
C GLU A 9 -6.77 -15.05 -0.64
N PRO A 10 -5.94 -16.06 -0.33
CA PRO A 10 -4.83 -16.47 -1.20
C PRO A 10 -5.27 -17.22 -2.46
N ASP A 11 -6.49 -17.74 -2.50
CA ASP A 11 -7.05 -18.54 -3.59
C ASP A 11 -8.20 -17.83 -4.33
N PHE A 12 -8.41 -16.54 -4.05
CA PHE A 12 -9.48 -15.76 -4.67
C PHE A 12 -8.96 -14.80 -5.74
N ILE A 13 -9.50 -14.95 -6.95
CA ILE A 13 -9.31 -13.98 -8.04
C ILE A 13 -10.67 -13.38 -8.41
N PRO A 14 -10.85 -12.05 -8.28
CA PRO A 14 -12.09 -11.41 -8.70
C PRO A 14 -12.25 -11.46 -10.22
N ALA A 15 -13.49 -11.46 -10.69
CA ALA A 15 -13.76 -11.32 -12.13
C ALA A 15 -13.16 -10.02 -12.68
N GLY A 16 -12.51 -10.12 -13.85
CA GLY A 16 -11.88 -9.00 -14.53
C GLY A 16 -10.64 -9.41 -15.32
N ALA A 17 -10.09 -8.47 -16.08
CA ALA A 17 -8.77 -8.60 -16.69
C ALA A 17 -7.74 -7.97 -15.75
N TRP A 18 -6.82 -8.80 -15.27
CA TRP A 18 -5.81 -8.42 -14.29
C TRP A 18 -4.43 -8.82 -14.79
N SER A 19 -3.43 -8.09 -14.33
CA SER A 19 -2.02 -8.34 -14.60
C SER A 19 -1.26 -8.74 -13.35
N HIS A 20 -1.65 -8.21 -12.18
CA HIS A 20 -0.99 -8.47 -10.91
C HIS A 20 -2.00 -8.88 -9.84
N PHE A 21 -1.55 -9.83 -9.00
CA PHE A 21 -2.20 -10.21 -7.76
C PHE A 21 -1.37 -9.68 -6.59
N TYR A 22 -1.93 -8.71 -5.86
CA TYR A 22 -1.38 -8.18 -4.62
C TYR A 22 -1.89 -8.99 -3.43
N PHE A 23 -0.94 -9.47 -2.62
CA PHE A 23 -1.24 -10.25 -1.43
C PHE A 23 -0.25 -9.92 -0.31
N GLY A 24 -0.75 -9.73 0.92
CA GLY A 24 0.07 -9.37 2.06
C GLY A 24 -0.65 -8.44 3.03
N SER A 25 0.10 -7.58 3.70
CA SER A 25 -0.44 -6.56 4.60
C SER A 25 0.31 -5.25 4.41
N GLU A 26 -0.42 -4.15 4.22
CA GLU A 26 0.15 -2.81 4.07
C GLU A 26 0.43 -2.15 5.43
N PHE A 27 -0.47 -2.28 6.40
CA PHE A 27 -0.52 -1.38 7.56
C PHE A 27 -0.21 -2.04 8.90
N CYS A 28 -0.53 -3.32 9.08
CA CYS A 28 -0.41 -4.00 10.36
C CYS A 28 0.45 -5.25 10.26
N SER A 29 1.63 -5.24 10.90
CA SER A 29 2.56 -6.37 10.82
C SER A 29 1.97 -7.68 11.34
N TRP A 30 1.02 -7.61 12.27
CA TRP A 30 0.37 -8.80 12.82
C TRP A 30 -0.69 -9.43 11.91
N THR A 31 -1.08 -8.73 10.84
CA THR A 31 -1.97 -9.27 9.79
C THR A 31 -1.20 -9.83 8.60
N PHE A 32 0.14 -9.75 8.61
CA PHE A 32 0.95 -10.32 7.56
C PHE A 32 0.74 -11.84 7.49
N PRO A 33 0.43 -12.38 6.29
CA PRO A 33 0.09 -13.79 6.14
C PRO A 33 1.25 -14.71 6.51
N ASP A 34 0.91 -15.93 6.92
CA ASP A 34 1.92 -16.98 7.07
C ASP A 34 2.47 -17.42 5.70
N PRO A 35 3.64 -18.10 5.67
CA PRO A 35 4.24 -18.53 4.42
C PRO A 35 3.35 -19.46 3.58
N ALA A 36 2.55 -20.33 4.20
CA ALA A 36 1.70 -21.27 3.46
C ALA A 36 0.58 -20.54 2.68
N ALA A 37 0.00 -19.50 3.28
CA ALA A 37 -0.96 -18.63 2.59
C ALA A 37 -0.29 -17.86 1.44
N ILE A 38 0.93 -17.35 1.63
CA ILE A 38 1.69 -16.66 0.57
C ILE A 38 2.03 -17.61 -0.58
N GLU A 39 2.48 -18.83 -0.27
CA GLU A 39 2.75 -19.88 -1.27
C GLU A 39 1.51 -20.21 -2.10
N THR A 40 0.35 -20.30 -1.43
CA THR A 40 -0.95 -20.50 -2.09
C THR A 40 -1.27 -19.33 -3.01
N ALA A 41 -1.04 -18.08 -2.57
CA ALA A 41 -1.27 -16.89 -3.39
C ALA A 41 -0.36 -16.82 -4.62
N ILE A 42 0.93 -17.19 -4.47
CA ILE A 42 1.86 -17.31 -5.58
C ILE A 42 1.36 -18.37 -6.57
N ALA A 43 1.00 -19.56 -6.10
CA ALA A 43 0.50 -20.63 -6.96
C ALA A 43 -0.77 -20.20 -7.73
N THR A 44 -1.70 -19.53 -7.05
CA THR A 44 -2.92 -18.97 -7.63
C THR A 44 -2.61 -17.92 -8.70
N ALA A 45 -1.68 -17.00 -8.44
CA ALA A 45 -1.23 -16.01 -9.43
C ALA A 45 -0.70 -16.70 -10.69
N ARG A 46 0.16 -17.73 -10.54
CA ARG A 46 0.75 -18.47 -11.67
C ARG A 46 -0.27 -19.22 -12.50
N GLN A 47 -1.19 -19.92 -11.85
CA GLN A 47 -2.24 -20.67 -12.55
C GLN A 47 -3.10 -19.76 -13.45
N ASN A 48 -3.13 -18.46 -13.14
CA ASN A 48 -3.91 -17.46 -13.86
C ASN A 48 -3.05 -16.50 -14.69
N GLY A 49 -1.74 -16.77 -14.83
CA GLY A 49 -0.83 -15.95 -15.64
C GLY A 49 -0.59 -14.53 -15.10
N LEU A 50 -0.72 -14.33 -13.78
CA LEU A 50 -0.54 -13.05 -13.12
C LEU A 50 0.86 -12.93 -12.53
N ALA A 51 1.41 -11.71 -12.56
CA ALA A 51 2.54 -11.32 -11.73
C ALA A 51 2.10 -11.26 -10.25
N PHE A 52 3.02 -11.56 -9.33
CA PHE A 52 2.74 -11.55 -7.90
C PHE A 52 3.40 -10.36 -7.21
N SER A 53 2.64 -9.64 -6.40
CA SER A 53 3.13 -8.50 -5.62
C SER A 53 2.99 -8.83 -4.13
N LEU A 54 4.11 -9.14 -3.46
CA LEU A 54 4.11 -9.39 -2.02
C LEU A 54 4.09 -8.06 -1.27
N VAL A 55 3.05 -7.83 -0.48
CA VAL A 55 2.90 -6.57 0.25
C VAL A 55 3.40 -6.71 1.69
N THR A 56 4.50 -6.02 2.00
CA THR A 56 5.11 -6.02 3.34
C THR A 56 4.51 -4.92 4.21
N PRO A 57 4.38 -5.15 5.53
CA PRO A 57 3.68 -4.24 6.42
C PRO A 57 4.59 -3.12 6.94
N VAL A 58 3.97 -2.07 7.48
CA VAL A 58 4.66 -1.16 8.43
C VAL A 58 5.25 -2.00 9.57
N LEU A 59 6.51 -1.77 9.94
CA LEU A 59 7.23 -2.64 10.87
C LEU A 59 7.01 -2.27 12.34
N VAL A 60 6.98 -3.30 13.18
CA VAL A 60 7.18 -3.19 14.63
C VAL A 60 8.34 -4.10 15.02
N GLU A 61 9.20 -3.66 15.95
CA GLU A 61 10.43 -4.38 16.31
C GLU A 61 10.21 -5.88 16.63
N PRO A 62 9.19 -6.28 17.41
CA PRO A 62 8.97 -7.69 17.71
C PRO A 62 8.61 -8.56 16.49
N PHE A 63 8.19 -7.95 15.39
CA PHE A 63 7.80 -8.65 14.17
C PHE A 63 8.98 -8.85 13.20
N ILE A 64 10.07 -8.10 13.35
CA ILE A 64 11.21 -8.13 12.42
C ILE A 64 11.78 -9.55 12.21
N PRO A 65 12.07 -10.36 13.26
CA PRO A 65 12.62 -11.69 13.06
C PRO A 65 11.68 -12.60 12.25
N ARG A 66 10.37 -12.53 12.53
CA ARG A 66 9.35 -13.28 11.81
C ARG A 66 9.25 -12.86 10.34
N LEU A 67 9.34 -11.56 10.05
CA LEU A 67 9.35 -11.10 8.67
C LEU A 67 10.58 -11.63 7.91
N GLN A 68 11.76 -11.63 8.54
CA GLN A 68 12.98 -12.16 7.93
C GLN A 68 12.85 -13.66 7.63
N GLU A 69 12.32 -14.44 8.56
CA GLU A 69 12.05 -15.87 8.34
C GLU A 69 11.06 -16.10 7.19
N ASN A 70 9.94 -15.37 7.18
CA ASN A 70 8.96 -15.47 6.10
C ASN A 70 9.57 -15.07 4.75
N LEU A 71 10.31 -13.96 4.68
CA LEU A 71 10.95 -13.52 3.44
C LEU A 71 11.99 -14.53 2.94
N ALA A 72 12.74 -15.18 3.84
CA ALA A 72 13.73 -16.20 3.47
C ALA A 72 13.07 -17.41 2.79
N GLN A 73 11.85 -17.75 3.19
CA GLN A 73 11.06 -18.83 2.58
C GLN A 73 10.41 -18.40 1.26
N ILE A 74 9.90 -17.17 1.18
CA ILE A 74 9.09 -16.71 0.04
C ILE A 74 9.93 -16.20 -1.12
N ILE A 75 11.01 -15.45 -0.86
CA ILE A 75 11.86 -14.85 -1.91
C ILE A 75 12.32 -15.87 -2.97
N PRO A 76 12.75 -17.10 -2.62
CA PRO A 76 13.14 -18.11 -3.61
C PRO A 76 12.03 -18.55 -4.57
N LEU A 77 10.76 -18.27 -4.25
CA LEU A 77 9.60 -18.62 -5.07
C LEU A 77 9.22 -17.52 -6.05
N LEU A 78 9.81 -16.32 -5.89
CA LEU A 78 9.52 -15.17 -6.75
C LEU A 78 10.17 -15.35 -8.13
N GLN A 79 9.47 -14.86 -9.16
CA GLN A 79 9.91 -14.84 -10.55
C GLN A 79 10.28 -13.43 -10.99
N GLU A 80 10.86 -13.28 -12.19
CA GLU A 80 11.37 -12.01 -12.72
C GLU A 80 10.35 -10.86 -12.74
N ASN A 81 9.06 -11.18 -12.92
CA ASN A 81 7.99 -10.18 -12.95
C ASN A 81 7.30 -9.97 -11.59
N ASP A 82 7.75 -10.66 -10.54
CA ASP A 82 7.23 -10.43 -9.20
C ASP A 82 7.97 -9.28 -8.52
N GLU A 83 7.28 -8.68 -7.56
CA GLU A 83 7.77 -7.52 -6.84
C GLU A 83 7.44 -7.62 -5.36
N ILE A 84 8.22 -6.92 -4.55
CA ILE A 84 7.93 -6.73 -3.13
C ILE A 84 7.56 -5.26 -2.91
N ILE A 85 6.34 -5.04 -2.43
CA ILE A 85 5.84 -3.73 -2.04
C ILE A 85 6.29 -3.44 -0.60
N VAL A 86 6.95 -2.31 -0.43
CA VAL A 86 7.61 -1.91 0.81
C VAL A 86 6.81 -0.82 1.52
N SER A 87 6.11 -1.18 2.60
CA SER A 87 5.36 -0.22 3.43
C SER A 87 6.18 0.37 4.59
N ASP A 88 7.46 0.01 4.70
CA ASP A 88 8.41 0.54 5.68
C ASP A 88 9.83 0.58 5.09
N LEU A 89 10.52 1.72 5.19
CA LEU A 89 11.86 1.87 4.59
C LEU A 89 12.89 0.91 5.18
N GLY A 90 12.69 0.41 6.40
CA GLY A 90 13.53 -0.62 7.02
C GLY A 90 13.54 -1.94 6.24
N THR A 91 12.46 -2.26 5.53
CA THR A 91 12.33 -3.48 4.72
C THR A 91 13.22 -3.43 3.47
N ILE A 92 13.55 -2.25 2.94
CA ILE A 92 14.40 -2.11 1.74
C ILE A 92 15.73 -2.83 1.94
N ARG A 93 16.46 -2.50 3.02
CA ARG A 93 17.76 -3.11 3.31
C ARG A 93 17.63 -4.60 3.62
N MET A 94 16.52 -4.99 4.28
CA MET A 94 16.24 -6.38 4.61
C MET A 94 16.15 -7.23 3.33
N VAL A 95 15.30 -6.84 2.38
CA VAL A 95 15.12 -7.57 1.12
C VAL A 95 16.40 -7.56 0.29
N LYS A 96 17.05 -6.39 0.14
CA LYS A 96 18.28 -6.29 -0.67
C LYS A 96 19.43 -7.16 -0.18
N ASN A 97 19.55 -7.34 1.13
CA ASN A 97 20.56 -8.23 1.71
C ASN A 97 20.27 -9.71 1.40
N MET A 98 19.00 -10.06 1.17
CA MET A 98 18.56 -11.44 0.92
C MET A 98 18.50 -11.77 -0.57
N ALA A 99 17.96 -10.85 -1.38
CA ALA A 99 17.87 -10.96 -2.83
C ALA A 99 17.98 -9.57 -3.48
N PRO A 100 19.20 -9.16 -3.90
CA PRO A 100 19.42 -7.84 -4.49
C PRO A 100 18.79 -7.64 -5.86
N GLY A 101 18.36 -8.73 -6.52
CA GLY A 101 17.72 -8.70 -7.85
C GLY A 101 16.19 -8.71 -7.83
N VAL A 102 15.55 -8.75 -6.67
CA VAL A 102 14.07 -8.68 -6.57
C VAL A 102 13.63 -7.24 -6.79
N GLU A 103 12.61 -7.04 -7.63
CA GLU A 103 12.03 -5.74 -7.88
C GLU A 103 11.35 -5.21 -6.60
N LEU A 104 11.66 -3.96 -6.25
CA LEU A 104 11.11 -3.29 -5.08
C LEU A 104 10.23 -2.13 -5.51
N VAL A 105 9.05 -2.04 -4.90
CA VAL A 105 8.11 -0.93 -5.08
C VAL A 105 7.88 -0.26 -3.72
N ILE A 106 7.83 1.06 -3.67
CA ILE A 106 7.50 1.76 -2.43
C ILE A 106 5.98 1.82 -2.26
N GLY A 107 5.47 1.19 -1.19
CA GLY A 107 4.06 1.15 -0.86
C GLY A 107 3.50 2.50 -0.40
N ARG A 108 2.18 2.63 -0.54
CA ARG A 108 1.43 3.88 -0.26
C ARG A 108 1.50 4.33 1.19
N ALA A 109 1.77 3.43 2.14
CA ALA A 109 1.88 3.78 3.56
C ALA A 109 2.93 4.88 3.82
N VAL A 110 4.05 4.85 3.10
CA VAL A 110 5.15 5.80 3.22
C VAL A 110 5.13 6.91 2.16
N SER A 111 4.04 7.07 1.41
CA SER A 111 3.96 8.08 0.34
C SER A 111 3.99 9.53 0.83
N GLY A 112 3.72 9.77 2.11
CA GLY A 112 3.65 11.12 2.70
C GLY A 112 2.55 12.00 2.11
N GLN A 113 1.58 11.42 1.39
CA GLN A 113 0.45 12.17 0.85
C GLN A 113 -0.39 12.77 1.99
N LYS A 114 -1.04 13.89 1.70
CA LYS A 114 -1.90 14.62 2.64
C LYS A 114 -3.34 14.17 2.42
N ARG A 115 -3.82 13.28 3.29
CA ARG A 115 -5.02 12.46 3.01
C ARG A 115 -6.26 12.86 3.83
N GLY A 116 -6.18 13.95 4.58
CA GLY A 116 -7.26 14.39 5.46
C GLY A 116 -8.47 14.92 4.67
N PRO A 117 -9.71 14.52 5.01
CA PRO A 117 -10.89 14.92 4.24
C PRO A 117 -11.24 16.40 4.37
N ARG A 118 -10.72 17.09 5.40
CA ARG A 118 -10.86 18.54 5.61
C ARG A 118 -10.23 19.39 4.51
N ILE A 119 -9.47 18.77 3.59
CA ILE A 119 -8.97 19.45 2.40
C ILE A 119 -10.08 20.08 1.57
N LEU A 120 -11.29 19.50 1.59
CA LEU A 120 -12.46 19.99 0.86
C LEU A 120 -13.04 21.28 1.44
N ASP A 121 -12.74 21.60 2.70
CA ASP A 121 -13.25 22.79 3.39
C ASP A 121 -12.28 23.98 3.29
N LEU A 122 -11.11 23.77 2.69
CA LEU A 122 -10.08 24.80 2.55
C LEU A 122 -10.32 25.61 1.26
N ASP A 123 -10.30 26.93 1.40
CA ASP A 123 -10.24 27.85 0.25
C ASP A 123 -8.78 27.93 -0.21
N LEU A 124 -8.43 27.11 -1.20
CA LEU A 124 -7.07 26.97 -1.72
C LEU A 124 -6.97 27.56 -3.12
N ASN A 125 -5.90 28.32 -3.36
CA ASN A 125 -5.50 28.64 -4.72
C ASN A 125 -4.82 27.44 -5.41
N GLU A 126 -4.55 27.54 -6.71
CA GLU A 126 -3.97 26.44 -7.49
C GLU A 126 -2.58 25.99 -7.00
N ASP A 127 -1.73 26.92 -6.55
CA ASP A 127 -0.39 26.58 -6.04
C ASP A 127 -0.46 25.81 -4.71
N GLU A 128 -1.39 26.22 -3.84
CA GLU A 128 -1.66 25.52 -2.57
C GLU A 128 -2.27 24.14 -2.82
N LEU A 129 -3.24 24.05 -3.73
CA LEU A 129 -3.86 22.79 -4.13
C LEU A 129 -2.81 21.82 -4.69
N GLU A 130 -1.91 22.31 -5.54
CA GLU A 130 -0.79 21.55 -6.09
C GLU A 130 0.17 21.07 -4.99
N TYR A 131 0.42 21.86 -3.95
CA TYR A 131 1.17 21.41 -2.78
C TYR A 131 0.46 20.27 -2.03
N PHE A 132 -0.87 20.30 -1.93
CA PHE A 132 -1.66 19.23 -1.29
C PHE A 132 -1.78 17.95 -2.10
N ARG A 133 -1.56 18.03 -3.42
CA ARG A 133 -1.49 16.86 -4.33
C ARG A 133 -0.17 16.09 -4.23
N LYS A 134 0.87 16.69 -3.60
CA LYS A 134 2.22 16.12 -3.46
C LYS A 134 2.42 15.39 -2.13
N GLY A 135 3.19 14.30 -2.19
CA GLY A 135 3.73 13.55 -1.05
C GLY A 135 5.25 13.67 -0.92
N SER A 136 5.87 12.76 -0.16
CA SER A 136 7.32 12.72 0.09
C SER A 136 8.12 12.53 -1.19
N TRP A 137 7.66 11.67 -2.09
CA TRP A 137 8.40 11.27 -3.30
C TRP A 137 8.49 12.34 -4.40
N TYR A 138 7.92 13.52 -4.17
CA TYR A 138 7.99 14.66 -5.09
C TYR A 138 9.19 15.57 -4.80
N GLN A 139 9.88 15.36 -3.68
CA GLN A 139 11.12 16.07 -3.34
C GLN A 139 12.31 15.44 -4.05
N ALA A 140 13.25 16.27 -4.52
CA ALA A 140 14.38 15.83 -5.32
C ALA A 140 15.26 14.81 -4.58
N GLU A 141 15.50 15.04 -3.29
CA GLU A 141 16.31 14.21 -2.41
C GLU A 141 15.63 12.85 -2.15
N ALA A 142 14.31 12.85 -1.95
CA ALA A 142 13.54 11.62 -1.75
C ALA A 142 13.53 10.77 -3.04
N ALA A 143 13.33 11.39 -4.20
CA ALA A 143 13.41 10.71 -5.49
C ALA A 143 14.83 10.22 -5.82
N ALA A 144 15.87 10.97 -5.43
CA ALA A 144 17.26 10.54 -5.53
C ALA A 144 17.55 9.31 -4.68
N PHE A 145 17.07 9.30 -3.43
CA PHE A 145 17.18 8.13 -2.56
C PHE A 145 16.54 6.89 -3.18
N LEU A 146 15.33 6.97 -3.74
CA LEU A 146 14.70 5.83 -4.40
C LEU A 146 15.53 5.33 -5.58
N ARG A 147 16.08 6.22 -6.40
CA ARG A 147 16.97 5.87 -7.52
C ARG A 147 18.24 5.18 -7.06
N GLU A 148 18.89 5.67 -5.99
CA GLU A 148 20.03 5.00 -5.38
C GLU A 148 19.67 3.61 -4.86
N GLN A 149 18.42 3.43 -4.43
CA GLN A 149 17.88 2.14 -4.07
C GLN A 149 17.44 1.30 -5.28
N GLY A 150 17.57 1.77 -6.52
CA GLY A 150 17.12 1.05 -7.70
C GLY A 150 15.60 0.91 -7.78
N ILE A 151 14.84 1.75 -7.05
CA ILE A 151 13.39 1.69 -6.99
C ILE A 151 12.81 2.72 -7.96
N GLY A 152 12.11 2.24 -8.99
CA GLY A 152 11.50 3.06 -10.03
C GLY A 152 10.00 3.31 -9.85
N ARG A 153 9.33 2.61 -8.92
CA ARG A 153 7.86 2.66 -8.75
C ARG A 153 7.46 3.05 -7.33
N VAL A 154 6.45 3.91 -7.23
CA VAL A 154 5.83 4.33 -5.98
C VAL A 154 4.31 4.15 -6.04
N GLU A 155 3.71 3.77 -4.92
CA GLU A 155 2.28 3.65 -4.80
C GLU A 155 1.67 4.85 -4.09
N LEU A 156 0.49 5.25 -4.56
CA LEU A 156 -0.22 6.45 -4.15
C LEU A 156 -1.68 6.10 -3.86
N ASP A 157 -2.26 6.83 -2.91
CA ASP A 157 -3.70 6.86 -2.67
C ASP A 157 -4.41 7.78 -3.67
N ASN A 158 -5.62 7.42 -4.11
CA ASN A 158 -6.52 8.28 -4.88
C ASN A 158 -7.15 9.39 -4.01
N LEU A 159 -6.46 10.51 -3.85
CA LEU A 159 -6.87 11.60 -2.94
C LEU A 159 -8.09 12.38 -3.46
N LEU A 160 -8.82 13.01 -2.54
CA LEU A 160 -9.99 13.84 -2.84
C LEU A 160 -9.63 15.10 -3.67
N GLN A 161 -8.45 15.67 -3.43
CA GLN A 161 -7.91 16.82 -4.14
C GLN A 161 -7.15 16.47 -5.43
N GLY A 162 -7.11 15.19 -5.80
CA GLY A 162 -6.28 14.66 -6.88
C GLY A 162 -4.82 14.43 -6.48
N VAL A 163 -4.01 14.05 -7.46
CA VAL A 163 -2.57 13.78 -7.31
C VAL A 163 -1.79 14.57 -8.36
N ALA A 164 -0.55 14.94 -8.02
CA ALA A 164 0.31 15.74 -8.88
C ALA A 164 1.08 14.83 -9.86
N SER A 165 1.68 15.41 -10.89
CA SER A 165 2.57 14.65 -11.78
C SER A 165 3.81 14.21 -11.03
N LEU A 166 4.12 12.91 -11.11
CA LEU A 166 5.32 12.34 -10.51
C LEU A 166 6.60 12.93 -11.13
N PRO A 167 7.69 13.05 -10.35
CA PRO A 167 8.99 13.40 -10.89
C PRO A 167 9.45 12.43 -11.99
N ALA A 168 10.23 12.94 -12.94
CA ALA A 168 10.77 12.14 -14.03
C ALA A 168 11.58 10.94 -13.52
N GLY A 169 11.33 9.76 -14.11
CA GLY A 169 11.97 8.50 -13.75
C GLY A 169 11.24 7.71 -12.65
N LEU A 170 10.13 8.21 -12.11
CA LEU A 170 9.22 7.43 -11.26
C LEU A 170 7.95 7.05 -12.02
N ALA A 171 7.54 5.80 -11.85
CA ALA A 171 6.24 5.29 -12.26
C ALA A 171 5.29 5.22 -11.05
N GLY A 172 4.01 5.51 -11.30
CA GLY A 172 2.98 5.56 -10.28
C GLY A 172 2.01 4.40 -10.35
N THR A 173 1.72 3.84 -9.18
CA THR A 173 0.55 2.98 -8.95
C THR A 173 -0.48 3.77 -8.15
N LEU A 174 -1.76 3.72 -8.52
CA LEU A 174 -2.84 4.38 -7.79
C LEU A 174 -3.80 3.36 -7.19
N HIS A 175 -4.04 3.43 -5.88
CA HIS A 175 -4.99 2.55 -5.20
C HIS A 175 -6.39 3.15 -5.14
N VAL A 176 -7.39 2.31 -5.41
CA VAL A 176 -8.82 2.64 -5.33
C VAL A 176 -9.63 1.52 -4.69
N PRO A 177 -10.80 1.80 -4.09
CA PRO A 177 -11.33 3.14 -3.80
C PRO A 177 -10.86 3.69 -2.45
N TRP A 178 -10.10 2.91 -1.68
CA TRP A 178 -9.76 3.24 -0.30
C TRP A 178 -8.47 4.03 -0.23
N ALA A 179 -8.54 5.31 0.14
CA ALA A 179 -7.36 6.10 0.46
C ALA A 179 -7.10 6.05 1.97
N MET A 180 -5.87 5.72 2.39
CA MET A 180 -5.50 5.73 3.81
C MET A 180 -5.65 7.15 4.36
N VAL A 181 -6.08 7.34 5.59
CA VAL A 181 -6.08 8.67 6.25
C VAL A 181 -5.05 8.67 7.37
N THR A 182 -5.08 7.64 8.20
CA THR A 182 -4.11 7.44 9.27
C THR A 182 -4.00 5.95 9.60
N SER A 183 -2.85 5.56 10.14
CA SER A 183 -2.61 4.23 10.70
C SER A 183 -1.83 4.37 12.00
N SER A 184 -2.13 3.52 12.98
CA SER A 184 -1.58 3.59 14.33
C SER A 184 -0.98 2.25 14.75
N ARG A 185 0.07 2.27 15.56
CA ARG A 185 0.55 1.05 16.25
C ARG A 185 -0.31 0.68 17.47
N ASN A 186 -1.09 1.64 17.97
CA ASN A 186 -2.06 1.44 19.04
C ASN A 186 -3.41 1.08 18.41
N CYS A 187 -3.58 -0.21 18.09
CA CYS A 187 -4.82 -0.72 17.55
C CYS A 187 -5.92 -0.67 18.63
N PRO A 188 -7.13 -0.16 18.35
CA PRO A 188 -8.24 -0.12 19.31
C PRO A 188 -8.71 -1.50 19.77
N PHE A 189 -8.36 -2.55 19.01
CA PHE A 189 -8.70 -3.94 19.33
C PHE A 189 -7.55 -4.71 19.99
N ARG A 190 -6.46 -4.02 20.35
CA ARG A 190 -5.31 -4.61 21.01
C ARG A 190 -5.01 -3.86 22.29
N GLU A 191 -4.81 -4.60 23.38
CA GLU A 191 -4.46 -3.99 24.66
C GLU A 191 -3.15 -3.19 24.55
N PRO A 192 -3.12 -1.92 25.00
CA PRO A 192 -1.92 -1.10 24.98
C PRO A 192 -0.75 -1.77 25.70
N GLY A 193 0.44 -1.70 25.09
CA GLY A 193 1.67 -2.24 25.70
C GLY A 193 1.87 -3.75 25.55
N GLN A 194 0.94 -4.50 24.93
CA GLN A 194 1.20 -5.90 24.61
C GLN A 194 2.34 -6.05 23.58
N ALA A 195 3.34 -6.84 23.94
CA ALA A 195 4.35 -7.36 23.03
C ALA A 195 3.94 -8.76 22.54
N GLY A 196 4.26 -9.11 21.29
CA GLY A 196 3.98 -10.42 20.72
C GLY A 196 2.69 -10.51 19.88
N PRO A 197 2.31 -11.73 19.44
CA PRO A 197 1.27 -11.97 18.43
C PRO A 197 -0.06 -11.29 18.77
N CYS A 198 -0.70 -10.70 17.74
CA CYS A 198 -2.05 -10.15 17.89
C CYS A 198 -3.06 -11.31 17.98
N PRO A 199 -4.03 -11.29 18.93
CA PRO A 199 -5.05 -12.33 19.05
C PRO A 199 -6.10 -12.34 17.92
N GLY A 200 -5.92 -11.56 16.86
CA GLY A 200 -6.58 -11.80 15.56
C GLY A 200 -8.00 -11.23 15.38
N GLY A 201 -8.51 -10.43 16.31
CA GLY A 201 -9.81 -9.76 16.16
C GLY A 201 -9.67 -8.33 15.63
N CYS A 202 -9.55 -8.12 14.33
CA CYS A 202 -9.54 -6.76 13.73
C CYS A 202 -10.87 -5.99 13.87
N GLY A 203 -11.86 -6.57 14.55
CA GLY A 203 -13.19 -6.03 14.73
C GLY A 203 -14.00 -5.92 13.44
N GLU A 204 -15.21 -5.39 13.57
CA GLU A 204 -16.02 -4.97 12.44
C GLU A 204 -15.52 -3.62 11.89
N VAL A 205 -15.79 -3.37 10.61
CA VAL A 205 -15.54 -2.06 10.00
C VAL A 205 -16.46 -1.03 10.64
N MET A 206 -15.89 0.04 11.18
CA MET A 206 -16.66 1.13 11.77
C MET A 206 -16.70 2.33 10.82
N LYS A 207 -17.89 2.88 10.60
CA LYS A 207 -18.08 4.15 9.89
C LYS A 207 -18.08 5.30 10.88
N LEU A 208 -17.05 6.15 10.80
CA LEU A 208 -16.88 7.33 11.66
C LEU A 208 -17.42 8.57 10.92
N THR A 209 -18.45 9.20 11.51
CA THR A 209 -19.07 10.41 10.98
C THR A 209 -18.86 11.57 11.95
N THR A 210 -18.74 12.78 11.41
CA THR A 210 -18.50 13.96 12.22
C THR A 210 -19.05 15.21 11.52
N PRO A 211 -19.62 16.19 12.23
CA PRO A 211 -20.14 17.42 11.59
C PRO A 211 -19.08 18.27 10.89
N GLN A 212 -17.79 18.04 11.16
CA GLN A 212 -16.66 18.83 10.68
C GLN A 212 -16.16 18.45 9.28
N THR A 213 -16.65 17.37 8.68
CA THR A 213 -16.31 16.98 7.29
C THR A 213 -17.48 16.23 6.67
N PRO A 214 -17.82 16.48 5.39
CA PRO A 214 -18.90 15.77 4.70
C PRO A 214 -18.56 14.31 4.38
N VAL A 215 -17.26 13.98 4.30
CA VAL A 215 -16.79 12.63 3.96
C VAL A 215 -16.60 11.80 5.24
N PRO A 216 -17.24 10.64 5.38
CA PRO A 216 -17.02 9.74 6.51
C PRO A 216 -15.66 9.05 6.41
N LEU A 217 -15.13 8.65 7.56
CA LEU A 217 -13.98 7.75 7.64
C LEU A 217 -14.44 6.32 7.91
N TYR A 218 -13.69 5.34 7.42
CA TYR A 218 -13.93 3.93 7.64
C TYR A 218 -12.75 3.36 8.40
N GLN A 219 -12.97 2.86 9.61
CA GLN A 219 -11.95 2.27 10.45
C GLN A 219 -11.97 0.75 10.31
N ALA A 220 -10.83 0.19 9.94
CA ALA A 220 -10.58 -1.25 9.88
C ALA A 220 -9.27 -1.55 10.61
N GLY A 221 -9.34 -2.34 11.69
CA GLY A 221 -8.18 -2.61 12.53
C GLY A 221 -7.55 -1.33 13.08
N ASN A 222 -6.28 -1.12 12.74
CA ASN A 222 -5.48 0.00 13.22
C ASN A 222 -5.47 1.21 12.27
N SER A 223 -6.23 1.16 11.19
CA SER A 223 -6.17 2.11 10.09
C SER A 223 -7.53 2.71 9.79
N GLN A 224 -7.52 3.97 9.35
CA GLN A 224 -8.70 4.70 8.89
C GLN A 224 -8.54 5.07 7.43
N PHE A 225 -9.63 4.99 6.68
CA PHE A 225 -9.66 5.25 5.24
C PHE A 225 -10.80 6.19 4.87
N LEU A 226 -10.65 6.87 3.73
CA LEU A 226 -11.75 7.49 3.01
C LEU A 226 -12.04 6.71 1.72
N HIS A 227 -13.24 6.87 1.18
CA HIS A 227 -13.67 6.23 -0.06
C HIS A 227 -13.67 7.24 -1.21
N ASN A 228 -12.96 6.94 -2.30
CA ASN A 228 -12.90 7.76 -3.50
C ASN A 228 -12.72 6.91 -4.77
N GLU A 229 -13.77 6.80 -5.58
CA GLU A 229 -13.78 6.10 -6.87
C GLU A 229 -13.45 7.02 -8.05
N ASN A 230 -13.47 8.34 -7.84
CA ASN A 230 -13.26 9.30 -8.92
C ASN A 230 -11.79 9.34 -9.30
N LEU A 231 -11.45 8.68 -10.41
CA LEU A 231 -10.10 8.69 -10.97
C LEU A 231 -9.82 9.99 -11.72
N PRO A 232 -8.58 10.52 -11.64
CA PRO A 232 -8.14 11.59 -12.54
C PRO A 232 -8.28 11.18 -14.02
N GLY A 233 -8.78 12.06 -14.88
CA GLY A 233 -8.94 11.78 -16.31
C GLY A 233 -7.62 11.71 -17.10
N ASN A 234 -6.50 12.08 -16.48
CA ASN A 234 -5.19 12.28 -17.09
C ASN A 234 -4.07 11.43 -16.46
N LEU A 235 -4.39 10.22 -15.97
CA LEU A 235 -3.44 9.34 -15.25
C LEU A 235 -2.05 9.21 -15.91
N ALA A 236 -1.99 9.00 -17.23
CA ALA A 236 -0.72 8.87 -17.94
C ALA A 236 0.15 10.14 -17.84
N ALA A 237 -0.46 11.33 -17.90
CA ALA A 237 0.25 12.60 -17.74
C ALA A 237 0.70 12.86 -16.29
N LEU A 238 0.11 12.14 -15.32
CA LEU A 238 0.53 12.16 -13.93
C LEU A 238 1.67 11.16 -13.64
N GLY A 239 2.10 10.40 -14.64
CA GLY A 239 3.08 9.32 -14.49
C GLY A 239 2.49 8.04 -13.88
N ILE A 240 1.16 7.89 -13.90
CA ILE A 240 0.45 6.74 -13.35
C ILE A 240 0.10 5.78 -14.48
N ASP A 241 0.62 4.56 -14.38
CA ASP A 241 0.42 3.51 -15.38
C ASP A 241 -0.21 2.23 -14.82
N ARG A 242 -0.36 2.12 -13.48
CA ARG A 242 -1.00 1.00 -12.78
C ARG A 242 -2.11 1.47 -11.84
N ILE A 243 -3.22 0.73 -11.80
CA ILE A 243 -4.30 0.88 -10.82
C ILE A 243 -4.40 -0.40 -10.00
N VAL A 244 -4.46 -0.28 -8.67
CA VAL A 244 -4.74 -1.38 -7.74
C VAL A 244 -6.15 -1.23 -7.20
N GLU A 245 -7.02 -2.19 -7.51
CA GLU A 245 -8.37 -2.24 -6.99
C GLU A 245 -8.44 -3.08 -5.71
N HIS A 246 -8.92 -2.45 -4.64
CA HIS A 246 -9.25 -3.08 -3.37
C HIS A 246 -10.74 -3.45 -3.35
N ARG A 247 -11.06 -4.75 -3.36
CA ARG A 247 -12.45 -5.24 -3.30
C ARG A 247 -13.06 -5.14 -1.91
N VAL A 248 -12.22 -5.12 -0.90
CA VAL A 248 -12.59 -4.98 0.51
C VAL A 248 -11.79 -3.84 1.12
N LEU A 249 -12.26 -3.32 2.25
CA LEU A 249 -11.52 -2.31 2.99
C LEU A 249 -10.21 -2.93 3.52
N PRO A 250 -9.03 -2.31 3.29
CA PRO A 250 -7.76 -2.82 3.78
C PRO A 250 -7.71 -2.89 5.32
N ARG A 251 -6.86 -3.77 5.86
CA ARG A 251 -6.70 -4.02 7.30
C ARG A 251 -5.25 -3.93 7.76
#